data_AF-A0A960JJD4-F1
#
_entry.id   AF-A0A960JJD4-F1
#
_cell.length_a   1.000
_cell.length_b   1.000
_cell.length_c   1.000
_cell.angle_alpha   90.00
_cell.angle_beta   90.00
_cell.angle_gamma   90.00
#
_symmetry.space_group_name_H-M   'P 1'
#
loop_
_entity.id
_entity.type
_entity.pdbx_description
1 polymer ?
#
loop_
_entity_poly.entity_id
_entity_poly.type
_entity_poly.pdbx_seq_one_letter_code
_entity_poly.pdbx_strand_id
1 'polypeptide(L)'
;MEQIYDQIHQLAVFIAPLPWLRALIIIAISLIFGKIADWVVTGILSNLVSKTKNDFDDRVLTLLHRPIFLSVLLIGLGIATYEFELNQQVTSVTVNALKTIGLLVWF
;
A
#
# COMPACT_ATOMS: atom_id res chain seq x y z
N MET A 1 9.93 -22.69 -20.81
CA MET A 1 10.49 -21.50 -20.12
C MET A 1 10.51 -20.30 -21.06
N GLU A 2 11.09 -20.38 -22.25
CA GLU A 2 11.12 -19.26 -23.24
C GLU A 2 9.72 -18.73 -23.61
N GLN A 3 8.74 -19.61 -23.84
CA GLN A 3 7.36 -19.21 -24.14
C GLN A 3 6.70 -18.35 -23.05
N ILE A 4 7.06 -18.57 -21.77
CA ILE A 4 6.53 -17.78 -20.64
C ILE A 4 7.17 -16.39 -20.63
N TYR A 5 8.47 -16.28 -20.94
CA TYR A 5 9.16 -14.99 -21.03
C TYR A 5 8.57 -14.12 -22.13
N ASP A 6 8.29 -14.71 -23.30
CA ASP A 6 7.70 -13.97 -24.42
C ASP A 6 6.29 -13.48 -24.13
N GLN A 7 5.48 -14.29 -23.43
CA GLN A 7 4.14 -13.89 -23.00
C GLN A 7 4.17 -12.72 -21.99
N ILE A 8 5.10 -12.75 -21.03
CA ILE A 8 5.29 -11.67 -20.06
C ILE A 8 5.77 -10.40 -20.77
N HIS A 9 6.69 -10.53 -21.72
CA HIS A 9 7.21 -9.40 -22.48
C HIS A 9 6.13 -8.73 -23.35
N GLN A 10 5.30 -9.52 -24.03
CA GLN A 10 4.17 -9.01 -24.81
C GLN A 10 3.14 -8.28 -23.93
N LEU A 11 2.81 -8.83 -22.76
CA LEU A 11 1.93 -8.16 -21.80
C LEU A 11 2.54 -6.85 -21.30
N ALA A 12 3.84 -6.83 -20.98
CA ALA A 12 4.53 -5.63 -20.52
C ALA A 12 4.52 -4.52 -21.59
N VAL A 13 4.79 -4.85 -22.85
CA VAL A 13 4.75 -3.91 -23.97
C VAL A 13 3.35 -3.36 -24.21
N PHE A 14 2.30 -4.17 -24.04
CA PHE A 14 0.91 -3.74 -24.19
C PHE A 14 0.44 -2.80 -23.07
N ILE A 15 0.91 -3.00 -21.83
CA ILE A 15 0.53 -2.21 -20.65
C ILE A 15 1.36 -0.92 -20.53
N ALA A 16 2.62 -0.93 -20.98
CA ALA A 16 3.54 0.20 -20.92
C ALA A 16 2.97 1.56 -21.39
N PRO A 17 2.22 1.66 -22.51
CA PRO A 17 1.69 2.94 -22.99
C PRO A 17 0.44 3.43 -22.25
N LEU A 18 -0.13 2.66 -21.32
CA LEU A 18 -1.39 2.99 -20.64
C LEU A 18 -1.14 3.40 -19.17
N PRO A 19 -0.89 4.69 -18.89
CA PRO A 19 -0.54 5.16 -17.54
C PRO A 19 -1.65 4.90 -16.51
N TRP A 20 -2.92 5.01 -16.91
CA TRP A 20 -4.07 4.70 -16.04
C TRP A 20 -4.13 3.22 -15.65
N LEU A 21 -3.75 2.31 -16.56
CA LEU A 21 -3.76 0.87 -16.30
C LEU A 21 -2.62 0.50 -15.36
N ARG A 22 -1.43 1.09 -15.54
CA ARG A 22 -0.31 0.92 -14.62
C ARG A 22 -0.65 1.41 -13.22
N ALA A 23 -1.25 2.61 -13.10
CA ALA A 23 -1.69 3.14 -11.82
C ALA A 23 -2.73 2.22 -11.15
N LEU A 24 -3.70 1.69 -11.90
CA LEU A 24 -4.68 0.74 -11.38
C LEU A 24 -4.01 -0.54 -10.86
N ILE A 25 -3.01 -1.06 -11.58
CA ILE A 25 -2.23 -2.23 -11.17
C ILE A 25 -1.46 -1.92 -9.88
N ILE A 26 -0.82 -0.76 -9.77
CA ILE A 26 -0.10 -0.35 -8.55
C ILE A 26 -1.05 -0.23 -7.36
N ILE A 27 -2.24 0.34 -7.57
CA ILE A 27 -3.27 0.42 -6.53
C ILE A 27 -3.71 -0.98 -6.11
N ALA A 28 -3.98 -1.87 -7.06
CA ALA A 28 -4.36 -3.25 -6.77
C ALA A 28 -3.26 -4.00 -6.00
N ILE A 29 -2.00 -3.85 -6.41
CA ILE A 29 -0.84 -4.40 -5.73
C ILE A 29 -0.75 -3.82 -4.31
N SER A 30 -0.91 -2.51 -4.14
CA SER A 30 -0.90 -1.86 -2.83
C SER A 30 -2.02 -2.35 -1.91
N LEU A 31 -3.21 -2.63 -2.43
CA LEU A 31 -4.29 -3.24 -1.65
C LEU A 31 -3.93 -4.65 -1.18
N ILE A 32 -3.32 -5.46 -2.05
CA ILE A 32 -2.82 -6.79 -1.70
C ILE A 32 -1.73 -6.69 -0.62
N PHE A 33 -0.74 -5.82 -0.82
CA PHE A 33 0.32 -5.57 0.16
C PHE A 33 -0.23 -5.01 1.47
N GLY A 34 -1.24 -4.15 1.42
CA GLY A 34 -1.93 -3.63 2.60
C GLY A 34 -2.58 -4.74 3.40
N LYS A 35 -3.26 -5.67 2.73
CA LYS A 35 -3.85 -6.85 3.36
C LYS A 35 -2.79 -7.82 3.91
N ILE A 36 -1.65 -7.97 3.23
CA ILE A 36 -0.52 -8.77 3.72
C ILE A 36 0.10 -8.10 4.95
N ALA A 37 0.36 -6.79 4.90
CA ALA A 37 0.93 -6.05 6.01
C ALA A 37 0.01 -6.12 7.23
N ASP A 38 -1.29 -5.96 7.03
CA ASP A 38 -2.31 -6.19 8.06
C ASP A 38 -2.20 -7.59 8.68
N TRP A 39 -2.17 -8.63 7.85
CA TRP A 39 -2.06 -10.01 8.33
C TRP A 39 -0.74 -10.27 9.09
N VAL A 40 0.38 -9.76 8.58
CA VAL A 40 1.71 -9.84 9.20
C VAL A 40 1.72 -9.13 10.55
N VAL A 41 1.17 -7.91 10.62
CA VAL A 41 1.09 -7.12 11.84
C VAL A 41 0.20 -7.80 12.86
N THR A 42 -0.98 -8.27 12.45
CA THR A 42 -1.89 -8.99 13.34
C THR A 42 -1.23 -10.27 13.86
N GLY A 43 -0.52 -11.02 13.02
CA GLY A 43 0.19 -12.24 13.43
C GLY A 43 1.40 -11.99 14.35
N ILE A 44 2.24 -10.99 14.03
CA ILE A 44 3.42 -10.64 14.83
C ILE A 44 3.00 -10.01 16.16
N LEU A 45 2.09 -9.02 16.14
CA LEU A 45 1.61 -8.40 17.37
C LEU A 45 0.80 -9.41 18.19
N SER A 46 -0.06 -10.25 17.61
CA SER A 46 -0.77 -11.29 18.39
C SER A 46 0.20 -12.27 19.08
N ASN A 47 1.31 -12.64 18.43
CA ASN A 47 2.32 -13.49 19.06
C ASN A 47 3.13 -12.76 20.16
N LEU A 48 3.33 -11.45 20.04
CA LEU A 48 3.97 -10.64 21.09
C LEU A 48 3.01 -10.39 22.27
N VAL A 49 1.74 -10.13 21.98
CA VAL A 49 0.65 -9.82 22.90
C VAL A 49 0.16 -11.05 23.67
N SER A 50 0.13 -12.23 23.05
CA SER A 50 -0.25 -13.48 23.74
C SER A 50 0.69 -13.88 24.89
N LYS A 51 1.85 -13.24 25.01
CA LYS A 51 2.74 -13.38 26.17
C LYS A 51 2.28 -12.56 27.39
N THR A 52 1.32 -11.66 27.25
CA THR A 52 0.79 -10.82 28.33
C THR A 52 -0.73 -11.00 28.48
N LYS A 53 -1.20 -11.39 29.68
CA LYS A 53 -2.62 -11.55 30.01
C LYS A 53 -3.28 -10.20 30.36
N ASN A 54 -3.42 -9.27 29.41
CA ASN A 54 -4.03 -7.97 29.73
C ASN A 54 -4.88 -7.39 28.57
N ASP A 55 -6.10 -6.93 28.89
CA ASP A 55 -7.07 -6.30 27.95
C ASP A 55 -6.53 -5.04 27.24
N PHE A 56 -5.43 -4.48 27.77
CA PHE A 56 -4.74 -3.35 27.16
C PHE A 56 -4.17 -3.69 25.78
N ASP A 57 -3.67 -4.90 25.61
CA ASP A 57 -2.93 -5.28 24.41
C ASP A 57 -3.87 -5.50 23.20
N ASP A 58 -5.08 -6.01 23.44
CA ASP A 58 -6.12 -6.15 22.42
C ASP A 58 -6.63 -4.79 21.93
N ARG A 59 -6.69 -3.79 22.83
CA ARG A 59 -6.98 -2.40 22.46
C ARG A 59 -5.86 -1.77 21.64
N VAL A 60 -4.59 -2.02 21.98
CA VAL A 60 -3.45 -1.53 21.19
C VAL A 60 -3.45 -2.17 19.79
N LEU A 61 -3.70 -3.47 19.70
CA LEU A 61 -3.76 -4.19 18.42
C LEU A 61 -4.85 -3.62 17.50
N THR A 62 -6.06 -3.40 18.04
CA THR A 62 -7.18 -2.83 17.28
C THR A 62 -6.93 -1.37 16.87
N LEU A 63 -6.23 -0.59 17.69
CA LEU A 63 -5.81 0.78 17.37
C LEU A 63 -4.72 0.82 16.28
N LEU A 64 -3.80 -0.15 16.25
CA LEU A 64 -2.67 -0.17 15.29
C LEU A 64 -3.02 -0.81 13.94
N HIS A 65 -3.94 -1.77 13.92
CA HIS A 65 -4.38 -2.46 12.71
C HIS A 65 -4.79 -1.48 11.59
N ARG A 66 -5.64 -0.50 11.92
CA ARG A 66 -6.20 0.45 10.94
C ARG A 66 -5.16 1.46 10.40
N PRO A 67 -4.33 2.12 11.24
CA PRO A 67 -3.25 3.00 10.78
C PRO A 67 -2.20 2.32 9.91
N ILE A 68 -1.84 1.07 10.22
CA ILE A 68 -0.83 0.34 9.47
C ILE A 68 -1.35 -0.03 8.07
N PHE A 69 -2.58 -0.54 7.97
CA PHE A 69 -3.22 -0.79 6.68
C PHE A 69 -3.27 0.47 5.81
N LEU A 70 -3.73 1.59 6.39
CA LEU A 70 -3.83 2.85 5.67
C LEU A 70 -2.46 3.41 5.26
N SER A 71 -1.41 3.19 6.06
CA SER A 71 -0.04 3.61 5.70
C SER A 71 0.44 2.94 4.42
N VAL A 72 0.25 1.62 4.30
CA VAL A 72 0.65 0.87 3.10
C VAL A 72 -0.16 1.29 1.88
N LEU A 73 -1.46 1.54 2.07
CA LEU A 73 -2.34 2.05 1.02
C LEU A 73 -1.91 3.45 0.54
N LEU A 74 -1.64 4.38 1.46
CA LEU A 74 -1.22 5.74 1.14
C LEU A 74 0.13 5.79 0.42
N ILE A 75 1.08 4.91 0.79
CA ILE A 75 2.34 4.77 0.07
C ILE A 75 2.09 4.32 -1.37
N GLY A 76 1.23 3.31 -1.57
CA GLY A 76 0.90 2.82 -2.92
C GLY A 76 0.19 3.87 -3.78
N LEU A 77 -0.74 4.63 -3.21
CA LEU A 77 -1.37 5.77 -3.87
C LEU A 77 -0.35 6.86 -4.24
N GLY A 78 0.63 7.10 -3.36
CA GLY A 78 1.74 8.02 -3.62
C GLY A 78 2.58 7.57 -4.82
N ILE A 79 2.95 6.29 -4.87
CA ILE A 79 3.68 5.71 -6.01
C ILE A 79 2.85 5.81 -7.29
N ALA A 80 1.56 5.45 -7.24
CA ALA A 80 0.67 5.52 -8.39
C ALA A 80 0.52 6.94 -8.96
N THR A 81 0.68 7.99 -8.13
CA THR A 81 0.63 9.39 -8.59
C THR A 81 1.76 9.70 -9.59
N TYR A 82 2.94 9.09 -9.43
CA TYR A 82 4.08 9.31 -10.32
C TYR A 82 3.92 8.66 -11.70
N GLU A 83 2.97 7.73 -11.87
CA GLU A 83 2.72 7.05 -13.14
C GLU A 83 2.01 7.93 -14.17
N PHE A 84 1.30 8.96 -13.70
CA PHE A 84 0.48 9.82 -14.56
C PHE A 84 1.28 10.98 -15.18
N GLU A 85 2.60 11.03 -14.99
CA GLU A 85 3.49 12.11 -15.48
C GLU A 85 2.92 13.52 -15.24
N LEU A 86 2.21 13.69 -14.12
CA LEU A 86 1.57 14.96 -13.76
C LEU A 86 2.62 16.03 -13.56
N ASN A 87 2.24 17.30 -13.78
CA ASN A 87 3.14 18.41 -13.51
C ASN A 87 3.63 18.38 -12.04
N GLN A 88 4.82 18.90 -11.79
CA GLN A 88 5.46 18.79 -10.48
C GLN A 88 4.62 19.37 -9.34
N GLN A 89 3.83 20.42 -9.60
CA GLN A 89 2.99 21.06 -8.60
C GLN A 89 1.83 20.16 -8.19
N VAL A 90 1.12 19.57 -9.16
CA VAL A 90 0.00 18.64 -8.91
C VAL A 90 0.51 17.38 -8.22
N THR A 91 1.62 16.80 -8.68
CA THR A 91 2.25 15.65 -8.03
C THR A 91 2.60 15.95 -6.58
N SER A 92 3.23 17.11 -6.32
CA SER A 92 3.63 17.50 -4.96
C SER A 92 2.43 17.74 -4.06
N VAL A 93 1.38 18.42 -4.55
CA VAL A 93 0.15 18.65 -3.79
C VAL A 93 -0.53 17.33 -3.44
N THR A 94 -0.66 16.41 -4.40
CA THR A 94 -1.25 15.09 -4.17
C THR A 94 -0.46 14.29 -3.14
N VAL A 95 0.86 14.18 -3.32
CA VAL A 95 1.73 13.43 -2.39
C VAL A 95 1.73 14.06 -0.99
N ASN A 96 1.73 15.39 -0.89
CA ASN A 96 1.68 16.07 0.40
C ASN A 96 0.32 15.88 1.09
N ALA A 97 -0.78 15.90 0.34
CA ALA A 97 -2.10 15.60 0.88
C ALA A 97 -2.18 14.17 1.43
N LEU A 98 -1.64 13.18 0.69
CA LEU A 98 -1.55 11.80 1.16
C LEU A 98 -0.71 11.68 2.45
N LYS A 99 0.42 12.39 2.53
CA LYS A 99 1.24 12.45 3.76
C LYS A 99 0.48 13.06 4.94
N THR A 100 -0.27 14.13 4.72
CA THR A 100 -1.09 14.75 5.77
C THR A 100 -2.17 13.78 6.25
N ILE A 101 -2.87 13.08 5.35
CA ILE A 101 -3.83 12.03 5.74
C ILE A 101 -3.12 10.96 6.56
N GLY A 102 -1.93 10.52 6.14
CA GLY A 102 -1.12 9.56 6.89
C GLY A 102 -0.80 10.05 8.29
N LEU A 103 -0.37 11.30 8.46
CA LEU A 103 -0.10 11.88 9.77
C LEU A 103 -1.36 11.92 10.65
N LEU A 104 -2.51 12.31 10.09
CA LEU A 104 -3.79 12.34 10.82
C LEU A 104 -4.27 10.96 11.23
N VAL A 105 -3.94 9.92 10.47
CA VAL A 105 -4.29 8.54 10.78
C VAL A 105 -3.48 8.01 11.98
N TRP A 106 -2.29 8.55 12.22
CA TRP A 106 -1.42 8.20 13.35
C TRP A 106 -1.59 9.10 14.58
N PHE A 107 -2.37 10.18 14.47
CA PHE A 107 -2.62 11.16 15.54
C PHE A 107 -3.93 10.86 16.27
#